data_AF-A0A661V3X5-F1
#
_entry.id   AF-A0A661V3X5-F1
#
_cell.length_a   1.000
_cell.length_b   1.000
_cell.length_c   1.000
_cell.angle_alpha   90.00
_cell.angle_beta   90.00
_cell.angle_gamma   90.00
#
_symmetry.space_group_name_H-M   'P 1'
#
loop_
_entity.id
_entity.type
_entity.pdbx_description
1 polymer ?
#
loop_
_entity_poly.entity_id
_entity_poly.type
_entity_poly.pdbx_seq_one_letter_code
_entity_poly.pdbx_strand_id
1 'polypeptide(L)'
;GAGGVLAVTSANLSGRLNPITAQEVENQLGGRIDMILDGGPSRRGIPSTILDCTVSPPRLLRHGAIHEEQLRAVIGPIRVPEQNT
;
A
#
# COMPACT_ATOMS: atom_id res chain seq x y z
N GLY A 1 23.58 4.15 11.60
CA GLY A 1 22.98 4.61 10.32
C GLY A 1 22.06 3.53 9.81
N ALA A 2 20.84 3.88 9.41
CA ALA A 2 19.90 2.92 8.82
C ALA A 2 20.16 2.83 7.31
N GLY A 3 21.07 1.94 6.90
CA GLY A 3 21.45 1.74 5.49
C GLY A 3 21.01 0.37 4.97
N GLY A 4 19.73 0.03 5.11
CA GLY A 4 19.20 -1.30 4.76
C GLY A 4 17.75 -1.27 4.28
N VAL A 5 17.21 -2.44 3.94
CA VAL A 5 15.80 -2.61 3.55
C VAL A 5 14.90 -2.37 4.76
N LEU A 6 13.88 -1.54 4.58
CA LEU A 6 12.81 -1.35 5.56
C LEU A 6 11.60 -2.18 5.14
N ALA A 7 11.39 -3.30 5.83
CA ALA A 7 10.13 -4.03 5.71
C ALA A 7 9.04 -3.20 6.41
N VAL A 8 8.05 -2.73 5.65
CA VAL A 8 7.00 -1.83 6.15
C VAL A 8 5.62 -2.33 5.74
N THR A 9 4.65 -2.08 6.62
CA THR A 9 3.22 -2.21 6.36
C THR A 9 2.56 -0.85 6.62
N SER A 10 1.25 -0.75 6.43
CA SER A 10 0.50 0.39 6.95
C SER A 10 0.63 0.47 8.48
N ALA A 11 0.68 1.68 9.03
CA ALA A 11 0.89 1.96 10.45
C ALA A 11 -0.41 1.89 11.27
N ASN A 12 -1.21 0.85 11.06
CA ASN A 12 -2.51 0.62 11.70
C ASN A 12 -2.51 -0.66 12.54
N LEU A 13 -3.44 -0.75 13.48
CA LEU A 13 -3.82 -2.05 14.03
C LEU A 13 -4.49 -2.91 12.95
N SER A 14 -4.23 -4.21 12.98
CA SER A 14 -4.80 -5.14 12.00
C SER A 14 -6.33 -5.02 11.92
N GLY A 15 -6.87 -4.90 10.71
CA GLY A 15 -8.29 -4.72 10.44
C GLY A 15 -8.82 -3.29 10.63
N ARG A 16 -8.00 -2.33 11.11
CA ARG A 16 -8.39 -0.91 11.18
C ARG A 16 -8.05 -0.16 9.91
N LEU A 17 -8.66 1.02 9.75
CA LEU A 17 -8.34 1.95 8.67
C LEU A 17 -6.88 2.39 8.73
N ASN A 18 -6.29 2.58 7.56
CA ASN A 18 -4.93 3.08 7.41
C ASN A 18 -4.89 4.55 7.86
N PRO A 19 -4.02 4.93 8.80
CA PRO A 19 -3.85 6.32 9.18
C PRO A 19 -3.18 7.11 8.05
N ILE A 20 -3.63 8.34 7.88
CA ILE A 20 -3.07 9.34 7.00
C ILE A 20 -2.37 10.46 7.76
N THR A 21 -2.51 10.55 9.09
CA THR A 21 -1.80 11.52 9.95
C THR A 21 -1.06 10.84 11.10
N ALA A 22 -0.03 11.52 11.65
CA ALA A 22 0.67 11.05 12.84
C ALA A 22 -0.26 10.90 14.05
N GLN A 23 -1.25 11.77 14.19
CA GLN A 23 -2.25 11.68 15.28
C GLN A 23 -3.09 10.40 15.18
N GLU A 24 -3.48 9.98 13.97
CA GLU A 24 -4.21 8.73 13.79
C GLU A 24 -3.33 7.50 14.07
N VAL A 25 -2.02 7.58 13.79
CA VAL A 25 -1.06 6.55 14.21
C VAL A 25 -0.98 6.49 15.73
N GLU A 26 -0.81 7.62 16.41
CA GLU A 26 -0.75 7.70 17.88
C GLU A 26 -2.03 7.13 18.52
N ASN A 27 -3.21 7.45 17.96
CA ASN A 27 -4.49 6.91 18.44
C ASN A 27 -4.60 5.37 18.32
N GLN A 28 -3.85 4.74 17.40
CA GLN A 28 -3.89 3.29 17.17
C GLN A 28 -2.72 2.55 17.82
N LEU A 29 -1.53 3.11 17.77
CA LEU A 29 -0.26 2.46 18.11
C LEU A 29 0.52 3.17 19.23
N GLY A 30 -0.01 4.26 19.78
CA GLY A 30 0.60 5.00 20.89
C GLY A 30 0.97 4.08 22.05
N GLY A 31 2.19 4.23 22.55
CA GLY A 31 2.76 3.38 23.61
C GLY A 31 3.07 1.93 23.21
N ARG A 32 2.91 1.54 21.94
CA ARG A 32 3.24 0.21 21.41
C ARG A 32 4.44 0.20 20.46
N ILE A 33 4.91 1.36 20.05
CA ILE A 33 6.02 1.55 19.11
C ILE A 33 6.99 2.59 19.66
N ASP A 34 8.27 2.47 19.30
CA ASP A 34 9.33 3.31 19.87
C ASP A 34 9.26 4.77 19.41
N MET A 35 8.69 5.03 18.23
CA MET A 35 8.67 6.35 17.62
C MET A 35 7.56 6.52 16.59
N ILE A 36 7.04 7.74 16.48
CA ILE A 36 6.24 8.23 15.36
C ILE A 36 6.97 9.42 14.74
N LEU A 37 7.17 9.38 13.42
CA LEU A 37 7.73 10.50 12.66
C LEU A 37 6.61 11.29 11.98
N ASP A 38 6.37 12.52 12.42
CA ASP A 38 5.36 13.40 11.82
C ASP A 38 5.93 14.14 10.61
N GLY A 39 5.52 13.71 9.41
CA GLY A 39 5.79 14.35 8.13
C GLY A 39 4.59 15.10 7.55
N GLY A 40 3.54 15.34 8.34
CA GLY A 40 2.25 15.83 7.87
C GLY A 40 1.38 14.76 7.19
N PRO A 41 0.20 15.13 6.66
CA PRO A 41 -0.73 14.17 6.06
C PRO A 41 -0.16 13.45 4.83
N SER A 42 -0.40 12.13 4.74
CA SER A 42 -0.03 11.36 3.56
C SER A 42 -0.81 11.83 2.32
N ARG A 43 -0.12 11.97 1.18
CA ARG A 43 -0.67 12.66 -0.01
C ARG A 43 -1.80 11.92 -0.74
N ARG A 44 -2.05 10.64 -0.47
CA ARG A 44 -3.02 9.88 -1.27
C ARG A 44 -3.97 8.98 -0.48
N GLY A 45 -3.62 8.46 0.70
CA GLY A 45 -4.44 7.49 1.43
C GLY A 45 -4.76 6.17 0.67
N ILE A 46 -4.52 6.12 -0.65
CA ILE A 46 -4.73 4.98 -1.53
C ILE A 46 -3.52 4.05 -1.41
N PRO A 47 -3.72 2.77 -1.05
CA PRO A 47 -2.65 1.78 -1.00
C PRO A 47 -1.94 1.58 -2.35
N SER A 48 -0.73 1.04 -2.33
CA SER A 48 -0.02 0.67 -3.56
C SER A 48 -0.76 -0.41 -4.36
N THR A 49 -0.67 -0.34 -5.68
CA THR A 49 -1.07 -1.43 -6.58
C THR A 49 -0.07 -2.59 -6.48
N ILE A 50 -0.55 -3.84 -6.45
CA ILE A 50 0.32 -5.03 -6.35
C ILE A 50 0.11 -5.92 -7.57
N LEU A 51 1.21 -6.24 -8.26
CA LEU A 51 1.24 -7.17 -9.39
C LEU A 51 2.08 -8.40 -9.03
N ASP A 52 1.56 -9.58 -9.39
CA ASP A 52 2.30 -10.82 -9.45
C ASP A 52 2.97 -10.93 -10.82
N CYS A 53 4.27 -10.63 -10.85
CA CYS A 53 5.11 -10.69 -12.04
C CYS A 53 5.79 -12.06 -12.23
N THR A 54 5.42 -13.08 -11.44
CA THR A 54 5.97 -14.45 -11.58
C THR A 54 5.26 -15.26 -12.67
N VAL A 55 4.17 -14.73 -13.22
CA VAL A 55 3.33 -15.34 -14.25
C VAL A 55 3.21 -14.45 -15.49
N SER A 56 2.82 -15.04 -16.63
CA SER A 56 2.58 -14.32 -17.89
C SER A 56 1.17 -14.57 -18.45
N PRO A 57 0.40 -13.51 -18.77
CA PRO A 57 0.65 -12.11 -18.42
C PRO A 57 0.66 -11.87 -16.89
N PRO A 58 1.32 -10.79 -16.40
CA PRO A 58 1.32 -10.45 -14.97
C PRO A 58 -0.09 -10.35 -14.41
N ARG A 59 -0.27 -10.78 -13.16
CA ARG A 59 -1.59 -10.81 -12.52
C ARG A 59 -1.74 -9.70 -11.50
N LEU A 60 -2.82 -8.93 -11.60
CA LEU A 60 -3.18 -7.91 -10.62
C LEU A 60 -3.69 -8.59 -9.33
N LEU A 61 -2.99 -8.36 -8.22
CA LEU A 61 -3.35 -8.89 -6.90
C LEU A 61 -4.12 -7.87 -6.06
N ARG A 62 -3.84 -6.58 -6.23
CA ARG A 62 -4.53 -5.51 -5.50
C ARG A 62 -4.60 -4.23 -6.32
N HIS A 63 -5.81 -3.69 -6.47
CA HIS A 63 -6.02 -2.34 -7.00
C HIS A 63 -5.51 -1.29 -6.02
N GLY A 64 -4.89 -0.23 -6.52
CA GLY A 64 -4.28 0.81 -5.70
C GLY A 64 -3.99 2.08 -6.50
N ALA A 65 -2.96 2.81 -6.09
CA ALA A 65 -2.65 4.14 -6.63
C ALA A 65 -2.27 4.19 -8.12
N ILE A 66 -1.97 3.05 -8.74
CA ILE A 66 -1.73 2.92 -10.18
C ILE A 66 -2.90 2.17 -10.81
N HIS A 67 -3.56 2.81 -11.77
CA HIS A 67 -4.72 2.26 -12.46
C HIS A 67 -4.32 1.18 -13.48
N GLU A 68 -5.27 0.29 -13.77
CA GLU A 68 -5.09 -0.79 -14.72
C GLU A 68 -4.76 -0.29 -16.13
N GLU A 69 -5.41 0.78 -16.62
CA GLU A 69 -5.12 1.29 -17.96
C GLU A 69 -3.68 1.80 -18.06
N GLN A 70 -3.16 2.42 -16.99
CA GLN A 70 -1.79 2.90 -16.92
C GLN A 70 -0.79 1.75 -16.99
N LEU A 71 -1.08 0.64 -16.31
CA LEU A 71 -0.26 -0.57 -16.40
C LEU A 71 -0.30 -1.14 -17.81
N ARG A 72 -1.51 -1.35 -18.37
CA ARG A 72 -1.69 -1.95 -19.70
C ARG A 72 -0.99 -1.16 -20.81
N ALA A 73 -1.00 0.16 -20.70
CA ALA A 73 -0.34 1.05 -21.65
C ALA A 73 1.19 0.87 -21.71
N VAL A 74 1.83 0.43 -20.62
CA VAL A 74 3.29 0.30 -20.51
C VAL A 74 3.76 -1.14 -20.71
N ILE A 75 3.10 -2.10 -20.04
CA ILE A 75 3.56 -3.50 -19.99
C ILE A 75 2.71 -4.47 -20.83
N GLY A 76 1.66 -3.96 -21.49
CA GLY A 76 0.74 -4.79 -22.26
C GLY A 76 -0.30 -5.52 -21.40
N PRO A 77 -0.83 -6.66 -21.85
CA PRO A 77 -1.91 -7.35 -21.16
C PRO A 77 -1.57 -7.72 -19.71
N ILE A 78 -2.53 -7.54 -18.80
CA ILE A 78 -2.49 -8.06 -17.43
C ILE A 78 -3.72 -8.94 -17.15
N ARG A 79 -3.55 -9.99 -16.33
CA ARG A 79 -4.64 -10.81 -15.79
C ARG A 79 -5.29 -10.07 -14.63
N VAL A 80 -6.60 -9.87 -14.70
CA VAL A 80 -7.40 -9.24 -13.64
C VAL A 80 -8.36 -10.28 -13.09
N PRO A 81 -8.49 -10.46 -11.77
CA PRO A 81 -9.49 -11.35 -11.20
C PRO A 81 -10.90 -10.88 -11.59
N GLU A 82 -11.79 -11.80 -11.94
CA GLU A 82 -13.20 -11.47 -12.11
C GLU A 82 -13.77 -10.93 -10.80
N GLN A 83 -14.48 -9.80 -10.87
CA GLN A 83 -15.17 -9.22 -9.72
C GLN A 83 -16.39 -10.09 -9.46
N ASN A 84 -16.35 -10.97 -8.44
CA ASN A 84 -17.57 -11.61 -7.95
C ASN A 84 -18.53 -10.50 -7.51
N THR A 85 -19.65 -10.37 -8.22
CA THR A 85 -20.75 -9.45 -7.91
C THR A 85 -21.55 -9.96 -6.73
#